data_AF-A0A9R1FD81-F1
#
_entry.id   AF-A0A9R1FD81-F1
#
_cell.length_a   1.000
_cell.length_b   1.000
_cell.length_c   1.000
_cell.angle_alpha   90.00
_cell.angle_beta   90.00
_cell.angle_gamma   90.00
#
_symmetry.space_group_name_H-M   'P 1'
#
loop_
_entity.id
_entity.type
_entity.pdbx_description
1 polymer ?
#
loop_
_entity_poly.entity_id
_entity_poly.type
_entity_poly.pdbx_seq_one_letter_code
_entity_poly.pdbx_strand_id
1 'polypeptide(L)'
;MVLVVLATLSYGLPAARSDIDFIARTCKKTTNPALCVAVLSADPKSSHASTEHDLASVALQIATSTAKKNAAVICDLGASTVGNMPRHSSPVADMDRETTERCGVAGDLIGLLITK
;
A
#
# COMPACT_ATOMS: atom_id res chain seq x y z
N MET A 1 -24.24 -36.28 14.77
CA MET A 1 -23.57 -35.13 15.43
C MET A 1 -22.19 -34.83 14.82
N VAL A 2 -21.95 -35.11 13.52
CA VAL A 2 -20.68 -34.80 12.83
C VAL A 2 -20.89 -33.86 11.63
N LEU A 3 -22.14 -33.72 11.15
CA LEU A 3 -22.51 -32.89 10.00
C LEU A 3 -22.67 -31.40 10.31
N VAL A 4 -22.71 -31.00 11.59
CA VAL A 4 -22.88 -29.58 11.97
C VAL A 4 -21.55 -28.83 12.04
N VAL A 5 -20.44 -29.54 12.28
CA VAL A 5 -19.10 -28.94 12.43
C VAL A 5 -18.48 -28.54 11.07
N LEU A 6 -18.92 -29.16 9.98
CA LEU A 6 -18.47 -28.80 8.63
C LEU A 6 -19.15 -27.55 8.07
N ALA A 7 -20.33 -27.19 8.61
CA ALA A 7 -21.03 -25.99 8.18
C ALA A 7 -20.34 -24.71 8.69
N THR A 8 -19.75 -24.71 9.89
CA THR A 8 -19.11 -23.51 10.46
C THR A 8 -17.76 -23.16 9.84
N LEU A 9 -17.11 -24.09 9.13
CA LEU A 9 -15.91 -23.82 8.34
C LEU A 9 -16.22 -23.15 6.98
N SER A 10 -17.49 -23.09 6.59
CA SER A 10 -17.92 -22.63 5.27
C SER A 10 -18.44 -21.19 5.24
N TYR A 11 -18.81 -20.62 6.40
CA TYR A 11 -19.37 -19.26 6.48
C TYR A 11 -18.31 -18.16 6.69
N GLY A 12 -17.02 -18.51 6.64
CA GLY A 12 -15.92 -17.59 6.92
C GLY A 12 -15.28 -16.88 5.71
N LEU A 13 -15.66 -17.17 4.46
CA LEU A 13 -15.07 -16.47 3.30
C LEU A 13 -16.08 -16.29 2.16
N PRO A 14 -16.74 -15.12 2.10
CA PRO A 14 -16.79 -14.42 0.81
C PRO A 14 -16.31 -12.96 0.82
N ALA A 15 -16.04 -12.34 1.96
CA ALA A 15 -15.67 -10.91 1.99
C ALA A 15 -14.31 -10.64 1.31
N ALA A 16 -13.25 -11.35 1.70
CA ALA A 16 -11.90 -11.07 1.18
C ALA A 16 -11.71 -11.28 -0.33
N ARG A 17 -12.56 -12.08 -1.00
CA ARG A 17 -12.43 -12.31 -2.46
C ARG A 17 -12.98 -11.14 -3.28
N SER A 18 -14.11 -10.55 -2.85
CA SER A 18 -14.66 -9.38 -3.54
C SER A 18 -13.73 -8.17 -3.47
N ASP A 19 -13.01 -8.02 -2.35
CA ASP A 19 -12.07 -6.92 -2.12
C ASP A 19 -10.80 -7.07 -2.98
N ILE A 20 -10.24 -8.28 -3.09
CA ILE A 20 -9.10 -8.56 -3.98
C ILE A 20 -9.47 -8.30 -5.44
N ASP A 21 -10.66 -8.75 -5.86
CA ASP A 21 -11.16 -8.52 -7.21
C ASP A 21 -11.41 -7.03 -7.49
N PHE A 22 -11.88 -6.28 -6.49
CA PHE A 22 -12.07 -4.83 -6.60
C PHE A 22 -10.74 -4.08 -6.72
N ILE A 23 -9.76 -4.38 -5.85
CA ILE A 23 -8.40 -3.82 -5.92
C ILE A 23 -7.79 -4.10 -7.29
N ALA A 24 -7.84 -5.35 -7.77
CA ALA A 24 -7.26 -5.72 -9.05
C ALA A 24 -7.92 -4.98 -10.23
N ARG A 25 -9.26 -4.83 -10.22
CA ARG A 25 -9.98 -4.08 -11.26
C ARG A 25 -9.65 -2.60 -11.25
N THR A 26 -9.53 -1.99 -10.07
CA THR A 26 -9.16 -0.58 -9.94
C THR A 26 -7.70 -0.36 -10.36
N CYS A 27 -6.78 -1.21 -9.90
CA CYS A 27 -5.36 -1.14 -10.26
C CYS A 27 -5.08 -1.32 -11.75
N LYS A 28 -5.93 -2.05 -12.49
CA LYS A 28 -5.81 -2.13 -13.97
C LYS A 28 -5.92 -0.78 -14.68
N LYS A 29 -6.52 0.22 -14.03
CA LYS A 29 -6.66 1.58 -14.58
C LYS A 29 -5.46 2.48 -14.25
N THR A 30 -4.51 2.01 -13.45
CA THR A 30 -3.32 2.75 -13.04
C THR A 30 -2.17 2.51 -14.02
N THR A 31 -1.15 3.37 -13.96
CA THR A 31 0.03 3.30 -14.82
C THR A 31 0.86 2.05 -14.53
N ASN A 32 0.87 1.57 -13.28
CA ASN A 32 1.56 0.34 -12.89
C ASN A 32 0.65 -0.59 -12.05
N PRO A 33 -0.12 -1.48 -12.71
CA PRO A 33 -1.07 -2.36 -12.03
C PRO A 33 -0.43 -3.29 -11.00
N ALA A 34 0.75 -3.84 -11.30
CA ALA A 34 1.43 -4.78 -10.41
C ALA A 34 1.89 -4.09 -9.13
N LEU A 35 2.47 -2.89 -9.25
CA LEU A 35 2.87 -2.08 -8.11
C LEU A 35 1.66 -1.62 -7.29
N CYS A 36 0.58 -1.20 -7.95
CA CYS A 36 -0.67 -0.81 -7.29
C CYS A 36 -1.22 -1.95 -6.42
N VAL A 37 -1.33 -3.16 -6.97
CA VAL A 37 -1.79 -4.34 -6.21
C VAL A 37 -0.84 -4.63 -5.06
N ALA A 38 0.48 -4.61 -5.29
CA ALA A 38 1.47 -4.90 -4.24
C ALA A 38 1.38 -3.89 -3.07
N VAL A 39 1.25 -2.60 -3.37
CA VAL A 39 1.13 -1.52 -2.37
C VAL A 39 -0.16 -1.68 -1.57
N LEU A 40 -1.29 -1.84 -2.24
CA LEU A 40 -2.60 -1.92 -1.56
C LEU A 40 -2.79 -3.23 -0.79
N SER A 41 -2.35 -4.35 -1.34
CA SER A 41 -2.51 -5.67 -0.69
C SER A 41 -1.64 -5.81 0.57
N ALA A 42 -0.59 -5.00 0.69
CA ALA A 42 0.26 -4.95 1.89
C ALA A 42 -0.40 -4.19 3.06
N ASP A 43 -1.43 -3.38 2.80
CA ASP A 43 -2.16 -2.65 3.84
C ASP A 43 -3.51 -3.31 4.13
N PRO A 44 -3.75 -3.78 5.38
CA PRO A 44 -5.00 -4.45 5.74
C PRO A 44 -6.23 -3.54 5.60
N LYS A 45 -6.09 -2.20 5.65
CA LYS A 45 -7.20 -1.27 5.46
C LYS A 45 -7.76 -1.30 4.05
N SER A 46 -6.97 -1.72 3.06
CA SER A 46 -7.42 -1.87 1.67
C SER A 46 -8.52 -2.92 1.52
N SER A 47 -8.59 -3.89 2.44
CA SER A 47 -9.63 -4.93 2.44
C SER A 47 -11.03 -4.39 2.76
N HIS A 48 -11.15 -3.18 3.30
CA HIS A 48 -12.45 -2.56 3.57
C HIS A 48 -12.86 -1.54 2.51
N ALA A 49 -12.04 -1.35 1.48
CA ALA A 49 -12.27 -0.34 0.45
C ALA A 49 -13.33 -0.83 -0.54
N SER A 50 -14.45 -0.10 -0.61
CA SER A 50 -15.58 -0.45 -1.49
C SER A 50 -15.71 0.48 -2.70
N THR A 51 -14.97 1.60 -2.68
CA THR A 51 -14.99 2.63 -3.72
C THR A 51 -13.58 3.00 -4.18
N GLU A 52 -13.48 3.60 -5.38
CA GLU A 52 -12.21 4.15 -5.89
C GLU A 52 -11.67 5.23 -4.91
N HIS A 53 -12.56 5.97 -4.26
CA HIS A 53 -12.22 6.97 -3.25
C HIS A 53 -11.61 6.35 -2.00
N ASP A 54 -12.15 5.23 -1.51
CA ASP A 54 -11.58 4.51 -0.36
C ASP A 54 -10.16 4.03 -0.67
N LEU A 55 -9.94 3.46 -1.87
CA LEU A 55 -8.61 3.03 -2.32
C LEU A 55 -7.64 4.20 -2.49
N ALA A 56 -8.08 5.33 -3.05
CA ALA A 56 -7.26 6.53 -3.14
C ALA A 56 -6.86 7.06 -1.75
N SER A 57 -7.79 7.07 -0.79
CA SER A 57 -7.53 7.48 0.58
C SER A 57 -6.53 6.55 1.28
N VAL A 58 -6.69 5.23 1.12
CA VAL A 58 -5.76 4.24 1.68
C VAL A 58 -4.37 4.38 1.03
N ALA A 59 -4.29 4.50 -0.29
CA ALA A 59 -3.02 4.69 -0.99
C ALA A 59 -2.30 5.98 -0.54
N LEU A 60 -3.03 7.08 -0.34
CA LEU A 60 -2.48 8.32 0.18
C LEU A 60 -1.98 8.17 1.63
N GLN A 61 -2.69 7.42 2.48
CA GLN A 61 -2.25 7.09 3.84
C GLN A 61 -0.97 6.25 3.84
N ILE A 62 -0.87 5.26 2.94
CA ILE A 62 0.34 4.43 2.77
C ILE A 62 1.51 5.32 2.33
N ALA A 63 1.34 6.14 1.30
CA ALA A 63 2.36 7.07 0.83
C ALA A 63 2.84 8.02 1.94
N THR A 64 1.90 8.59 2.70
CA THR A 64 2.22 9.49 3.83
C THR A 64 2.98 8.77 4.94
N SER A 65 2.56 7.56 5.30
CA SER A 65 3.24 6.75 6.34
C SER A 65 4.66 6.39 5.93
N THR A 66 4.86 6.12 4.64
CA THR A 66 6.17 5.85 4.04
C THR A 66 7.08 7.07 4.13
N ALA A 67 6.59 8.22 3.67
CA ALA A 67 7.34 9.46 3.71
C ALA A 67 7.73 9.83 5.15
N LYS A 68 6.82 9.65 6.12
CA LYS A 68 7.12 9.87 7.54
C LYS A 68 8.17 8.92 8.09
N LYS A 69 8.06 7.62 7.78
CA LYS A 69 9.06 6.62 8.17
C LYS A 69 10.43 6.98 7.61
N ASN A 70 10.49 7.31 6.32
CA ASN A 70 11.74 7.62 5.63
C ASN A 70 12.35 8.93 6.14
N ALA A 71 11.53 9.94 6.43
CA ALA A 71 11.98 11.17 7.07
C ALA A 71 12.62 10.91 8.44
N ALA A 72 12.02 10.05 9.27
CA ALA A 72 12.59 9.70 10.58
C ALA A 72 13.98 9.04 10.43
N VAL A 73 14.13 8.09 9.50
CA VAL A 73 15.42 7.44 9.23
C VAL A 73 16.46 8.44 8.72
N ILE A 74 16.08 9.39 7.85
CA ILE A 74 16.97 10.45 7.38
C ILE A 74 17.40 11.35 8.54
N CYS A 75 16.50 11.70 9.45
CA CYS A 75 16.82 12.46 10.66
C CYS A 75 17.78 11.71 11.58
N ASP A 76 17.57 10.41 11.81
CA ASP A 76 18.45 9.57 12.63
C ASP A 76 19.84 9.41 12.02
N LEU A 77 19.92 9.24 10.70
CA LEU A 77 21.18 9.26 9.96
C LEU A 77 21.89 10.59 10.13
N GLY A 78 21.18 11.72 9.96
CA GLY A 78 21.72 13.06 10.19
C GLY A 78 22.28 13.25 11.59
N ALA A 79 21.57 12.77 12.63
CA ALA A 79 22.04 12.80 14.01
C ALA A 79 23.26 11.87 14.24
N SER A 80 23.32 10.73 13.53
CA SER A 80 24.39 9.74 13.65
C SER A 80 25.67 10.10 12.89
N THR A 81 25.64 11.06 11.97
CA THR A 81 26.83 11.51 11.21
C THR A 81 27.92 12.19 12.06
N VAL A 82 27.74 12.33 13.38
CA VAL A 82 28.81 12.69 14.33
C VAL A 82 29.78 11.52 14.61
N GLY A 83 29.51 10.29 14.14
CA GLY A 83 30.42 9.15 14.36
C GLY A 83 30.37 8.07 13.28
N ASN A 84 31.24 8.20 12.26
CA ASN A 84 31.93 7.12 11.53
C ASN A 84 31.16 5.82 11.13
N MET A 85 30.72 5.65 9.86
CA MET A 85 30.75 4.37 9.06
C MET A 85 30.21 4.59 7.60
N PRO A 86 30.15 3.60 6.65
CA PRO A 86 30.67 3.75 5.28
C PRO A 86 29.57 3.76 4.20
N ARG A 87 29.95 4.16 2.98
CA ARG A 87 29.05 4.23 1.81
C ARG A 87 28.78 2.84 1.22
N HIS A 88 27.76 2.13 1.70
CA HIS A 88 26.98 1.23 0.84
C HIS A 88 25.82 2.05 0.23
N SER A 89 25.23 1.58 -0.89
CA SER A 89 24.14 2.22 -1.63
C SER A 89 23.25 3.07 -0.71
N SER A 90 23.25 4.40 -0.92
CA SER A 90 22.67 5.34 0.04
C SER A 90 21.28 4.88 0.45
N PRO A 91 21.02 4.57 1.74
CA PRO A 91 19.68 4.21 2.23
C PRO A 91 18.59 5.19 1.76
N VAL A 92 19.01 6.45 1.55
CA VAL A 92 18.19 7.53 1.00
C VAL A 92 17.65 7.24 -0.41
N ALA A 93 18.40 6.57 -1.29
CA ALA A 93 17.95 6.26 -2.64
C ALA A 93 16.86 5.18 -2.66
N ASP A 94 16.97 4.16 -1.81
CA ASP A 94 15.90 3.15 -1.67
C ASP A 94 14.66 3.76 -1.02
N MET A 95 14.83 4.61 0.00
CA MET A 95 13.73 5.36 0.62
C MET A 95 13.04 6.31 -0.36
N ASP A 96 13.81 7.02 -1.19
CA ASP A 96 13.28 7.89 -2.23
C ASP A 96 12.45 7.09 -3.23
N ARG A 97 13.01 5.99 -3.75
CA ARG A 97 12.31 5.08 -4.66
C ARG A 97 11.00 4.54 -4.07
N GLU A 98 11.02 4.03 -2.82
CA GLU A 98 9.81 3.54 -2.14
C GLU A 98 8.75 4.64 -2.00
N THR A 99 9.18 5.88 -1.73
CA THR A 99 8.30 7.04 -1.60
C THR A 99 7.70 7.40 -2.96
N THR A 100 8.52 7.46 -4.02
CA THR A 100 8.07 7.72 -5.39
C THR A 100 7.04 6.69 -5.84
N GLU A 101 7.31 5.40 -5.63
CA GLU A 101 6.42 4.31 -6.01
C GLU A 101 5.04 4.44 -5.34
N ARG A 102 5.01 4.68 -4.02
CA ARG A 102 3.75 4.78 -3.26
C ARG A 102 2.98 6.06 -3.57
N CYS A 103 3.68 7.18 -3.77
CA CYS A 103 3.08 8.43 -4.23
C CYS A 103 2.51 8.30 -5.66
N GLY A 104 3.18 7.56 -6.54
CA GLY A 104 2.71 7.29 -7.89
C GLY A 104 1.39 6.52 -7.90
N VAL A 105 1.29 5.44 -7.12
CA VAL A 105 0.05 4.67 -6.96
C VAL A 105 -1.09 5.55 -6.40
N ALA A 106 -0.81 6.37 -5.39
CA ALA A 106 -1.81 7.29 -4.85
C ALA A 106 -2.27 8.32 -5.89
N GLY A 107 -1.34 8.89 -6.64
CA GLY A 107 -1.61 9.85 -7.72
C GLY A 107 -2.49 9.26 -8.83
N ASP A 108 -2.18 8.05 -9.28
CA ASP A 108 -3.00 7.35 -10.29
C ASP A 108 -4.44 7.15 -9.78
N LEU A 109 -4.61 6.66 -8.55
CA LEU A 109 -5.94 6.41 -7.97
C LEU A 109 -6.74 7.70 -7.74
N ILE A 110 -6.08 8.78 -7.31
CA ILE A 110 -6.71 10.10 -7.21
C ILE A 110 -7.11 10.61 -8.59
N GLY A 111 -6.27 10.39 -9.62
CA GLY A 111 -6.56 10.74 -11.00
C GLY A 111 -7.88 10.13 -11.49
N LEU A 112 -8.15 8.86 -11.14
CA LEU A 112 -9.41 8.19 -11.48
C LEU A 112 -10.66 8.90 -10.94
N LEU A 113 -10.54 9.63 -9.84
CA LEU A 113 -11.63 10.40 -9.24
C LEU A 113 -11.91 11.71 -9.99
N ILE A 114 -10.89 12.25 -10.66
CA ILE A 114 -10.95 13.55 -11.36
C ILE A 114 -11.37 13.35 -12.82
N THR A 115 -11.01 12.22 -13.42
CA THR A 115 -11.31 11.91 -14.84
C THR A 115 -12.65 11.20 -15.05
N LYS A 116 -13.52 11.16 -14.04
CA LYS A 116 -14.85 10.53 -14.09
C LYS A 116 -15.93 11.59 -14.30
#